data_AF-X1RTY8-F1
#
_entry.id   AF-X1RTY8-F1
#
_cell.length_a   1.000
_cell.length_b   1.000
_cell.length_c   1.000
_cell.angle_alpha   90.00
_cell.angle_beta   90.00
_cell.angle_gamma   90.00
#
_symmetry.space_group_name_H-M   'P 1'
#
loop_
_entity.id
_entity.type
_entity.pdbx_description
1 polymer ?
#
loop_
_entity_poly.entity_id
_entity_poly.type
_entity_poly.pdbx_seq_one_letter_code
_entity_poly.pdbx_strand_id
1 'polypeptide(L)'
;MLDNLHVLYPILPTVMILLISIINDISEDTKGKIFSTLRHLLNTKSYLFKVPVNLSFAIRVLSYEDSEETDTLLINLFSETSLMMIKRDIILILAQHNADYWISDQLKRFNTATPWEKRSLLIASYILEDEGREWRKRIKEGLTPFDALVLKWAADQKVEGRVISL
;
A
#
# COMPACT_ATOMS: atom_id res chain seq x y z
N MET A 1 -19.63 -10.57 -14.32
CA MET A 1 -18.28 -11.20 -14.25
C MET A 1 -17.78 -11.25 -12.81
N LEU A 2 -18.01 -10.19 -12.01
CA LEU A 2 -17.74 -10.17 -10.57
C LEU A 2 -18.57 -11.22 -9.78
N ASP A 3 -19.78 -11.56 -10.24
CA ASP A 3 -20.66 -12.52 -9.56
C ASP A 3 -20.16 -13.97 -9.55
N ASN A 4 -19.11 -14.29 -10.34
CA ASN A 4 -18.52 -15.63 -10.45
C ASN A 4 -17.06 -15.69 -9.97
N LEU A 5 -16.67 -14.79 -9.05
CA LEU A 5 -15.30 -14.69 -8.54
C LEU A 5 -14.75 -16.02 -7.97
N HIS A 6 -15.61 -16.90 -7.46
CA HIS A 6 -15.24 -18.25 -7.00
C HIS A 6 -14.79 -19.20 -8.13
N VAL A 7 -15.32 -19.03 -9.35
CA VAL A 7 -14.92 -19.79 -10.55
C VAL A 7 -13.58 -19.28 -11.09
N LEU A 8 -13.24 -18.02 -10.80
CA LEU A 8 -12.03 -17.34 -11.27
C LEU A 8 -10.81 -17.59 -10.35
N TYR A 9 -10.91 -18.45 -9.34
CA TYR A 9 -9.84 -18.67 -8.36
C TYR A 9 -8.43 -18.87 -8.95
N PRO A 10 -8.22 -19.71 -10.00
CA PRO A 10 -6.89 -19.92 -10.56
C PRO A 10 -6.33 -18.70 -11.32
N ILE A 11 -7.22 -17.81 -11.77
CA ILE A 11 -6.87 -16.68 -12.64
C ILE A 11 -7.07 -15.33 -11.94
N LEU A 12 -7.36 -15.34 -10.63
CA LEU A 12 -7.64 -14.13 -9.87
C LEU A 12 -6.50 -13.10 -9.96
N PRO A 13 -5.21 -13.47 -9.81
CA PRO A 13 -4.11 -12.54 -10.05
C PRO A 13 -4.14 -11.92 -11.45
N THR A 14 -4.39 -12.73 -12.49
CA THR A 14 -4.48 -12.25 -13.88
C THR A 14 -5.60 -11.25 -14.06
N VAL A 15 -6.77 -11.50 -13.45
CA VAL A 15 -7.89 -10.56 -13.47
C VAL A 15 -7.51 -9.26 -12.78
N MET A 16 -6.88 -9.30 -11.61
CA MET A 16 -6.47 -8.09 -10.90
C MET A 16 -5.39 -7.30 -11.66
N ILE A 17 -4.44 -7.97 -12.30
CA ILE A 17 -3.43 -7.33 -13.16
C ILE A 17 -4.11 -6.62 -14.32
N LEU A 18 -5.09 -7.27 -14.96
CA LEU A 18 -5.89 -6.64 -16.02
C LEU A 18 -6.61 -5.41 -15.48
N LEU A 19 -7.27 -5.52 -14.33
CA LEU A 19 -7.94 -4.39 -13.68
C LEU A 19 -6.97 -3.23 -13.46
N ILE A 20 -5.78 -3.46 -12.88
CA ILE A 20 -4.76 -2.42 -12.68
C ILE A 20 -4.40 -1.74 -14.01
N SER A 21 -4.28 -2.49 -15.11
CA SER A 21 -3.90 -1.94 -16.42
C SER A 21 -4.98 -1.07 -17.08
N ILE A 22 -6.25 -1.26 -16.72
CA ILE A 22 -7.38 -0.55 -17.34
C ILE A 22 -8.14 0.35 -16.37
N ILE A 23 -7.77 0.38 -15.08
CA ILE A 23 -8.60 0.98 -14.03
C ILE A 23 -8.86 2.45 -14.33
N ASN A 24 -7.89 3.19 -14.85
CA ASN A 24 -8.04 4.61 -15.20
C ASN A 24 -8.88 4.85 -16.46
N ASP A 25 -9.12 3.83 -17.27
CA ASP A 25 -9.81 3.93 -18.57
C ASP A 25 -11.29 3.50 -18.50
N ILE A 26 -11.73 2.94 -17.37
CA ILE A 26 -13.13 2.51 -17.15
C ILE A 26 -13.95 3.58 -16.43
N SER A 27 -15.28 3.51 -16.56
CA SER A 27 -16.19 4.49 -15.96
C SER A 27 -16.16 4.47 -14.42
N GLU A 28 -16.43 5.62 -13.81
CA GLU A 28 -16.51 5.76 -12.34
C GLU A 28 -17.53 4.82 -11.70
N ASP A 29 -18.68 4.58 -12.35
CA ASP A 29 -19.67 3.58 -11.89
C ASP A 29 -19.07 2.16 -11.84
N THR A 30 -18.26 1.80 -12.86
CA THR A 30 -17.61 0.49 -12.91
C THR A 30 -16.49 0.39 -11.87
N LYS A 31 -15.67 1.43 -11.70
CA LYS A 31 -14.67 1.53 -10.64
C LYS A 31 -15.30 1.33 -9.27
N GLY A 32 -16.36 2.08 -8.97
CA GLY A 32 -17.09 1.97 -7.70
C GLY A 32 -17.62 0.56 -7.43
N LYS A 33 -18.13 -0.13 -8.45
CA LYS A 33 -18.55 -1.55 -8.34
C LYS A 33 -17.38 -2.48 -8.06
N ILE A 34 -16.25 -2.30 -8.74
CA ILE A 34 -15.04 -3.10 -8.51
C ILE A 34 -14.54 -2.90 -7.08
N PHE A 35 -14.35 -1.65 -6.67
CA PHE A 35 -13.80 -1.33 -5.37
C PHE A 35 -14.71 -1.77 -4.23
N SER A 36 -16.01 -1.48 -4.31
CA SER A 36 -16.98 -1.96 -3.31
C SER A 36 -17.00 -3.48 -3.20
N THR A 37 -16.89 -4.20 -4.33
CA THR A 37 -16.78 -5.67 -4.33
C THR A 37 -15.51 -6.15 -3.63
N LEU A 38 -14.35 -5.55 -3.93
CA LEU A 38 -13.08 -5.90 -3.30
C LEU A 38 -13.09 -5.62 -1.80
N ARG A 39 -13.56 -4.42 -1.40
CA ARG A 39 -13.74 -4.05 0.00
C ARG A 39 -14.63 -5.04 0.74
N HIS A 40 -15.77 -5.41 0.15
CA HIS A 40 -16.68 -6.40 0.72
C HIS A 40 -16.00 -7.77 0.91
N LEU A 41 -15.29 -8.27 -0.10
CA LEU A 41 -14.62 -9.56 -0.03
C LEU A 41 -13.46 -9.60 0.99
N LEU A 42 -12.73 -8.49 1.15
CA LEU A 42 -11.67 -8.37 2.16
C LEU A 42 -12.27 -8.28 3.57
N ASN A 43 -13.31 -7.46 3.76
CA ASN A 43 -14.00 -7.33 5.06
C ASN A 43 -14.66 -8.63 5.51
N THR A 44 -15.20 -9.41 4.58
CA THR A 44 -15.78 -10.73 4.87
C THR A 44 -14.73 -11.84 5.02
N LYS A 45 -13.44 -11.50 4.99
CA LYS A 45 -12.29 -12.44 5.09
C LYS A 45 -12.42 -13.62 4.12
N SER A 46 -12.83 -13.30 2.89
CA SER A 46 -13.05 -14.29 1.84
C SER A 46 -11.83 -15.20 1.66
N TYR A 47 -12.09 -16.50 1.49
CA TYR A 47 -11.03 -17.49 1.29
C TYR A 47 -10.14 -17.18 0.08
N LEU A 48 -10.66 -16.43 -0.90
CA LEU A 48 -9.94 -15.97 -2.08
C LEU A 48 -8.64 -15.22 -1.73
N PHE A 49 -8.67 -14.46 -0.62
CA PHE A 49 -7.55 -13.61 -0.19
C PHE A 49 -6.72 -14.24 0.94
N LYS A 50 -6.97 -15.50 1.31
CA LYS A 50 -6.06 -16.26 2.17
C LYS A 50 -4.75 -16.59 1.46
N VAL A 51 -4.75 -16.59 0.13
CA VAL A 51 -3.53 -16.73 -0.67
C VAL A 51 -2.83 -15.37 -0.76
N PRO A 52 -1.57 -15.23 -0.30
CA PRO A 52 -0.88 -13.94 -0.23
C PRO A 52 -0.79 -13.19 -1.55
N VAL A 53 -0.61 -13.90 -2.67
CA VAL A 53 -0.53 -13.27 -4.00
C VAL A 53 -1.85 -12.64 -4.41
N ASN A 54 -2.97 -13.30 -4.12
CA ASN A 54 -4.30 -12.76 -4.42
C ASN A 54 -4.57 -11.50 -3.61
N LEU A 55 -4.22 -11.53 -2.32
CA LEU A 55 -4.34 -10.38 -1.44
C LEU A 55 -3.49 -9.19 -1.92
N SER A 56 -2.24 -9.44 -2.29
CA SER A 56 -1.34 -8.38 -2.79
C SER A 56 -1.90 -7.70 -4.04
N PHE A 57 -2.44 -8.45 -5.00
CA PHE A 57 -3.05 -7.84 -6.17
C PHE A 57 -4.37 -7.13 -5.88
N ALA A 58 -5.18 -7.64 -4.94
CA ALA A 58 -6.40 -6.97 -4.53
C ALA A 58 -6.14 -5.60 -3.89
N ILE A 59 -5.17 -5.50 -2.96
CA ILE A 59 -4.81 -4.20 -2.37
C ILE A 59 -4.17 -3.25 -3.38
N ARG A 60 -3.46 -3.76 -4.39
CA ARG A 60 -2.93 -2.95 -5.50
C ARG A 60 -4.05 -2.36 -6.36
N VAL A 61 -5.14 -3.11 -6.60
CA VAL A 61 -6.32 -2.52 -7.26
C VAL A 61 -6.93 -1.42 -6.37
N LEU A 62 -7.03 -1.66 -5.06
CA LEU A 62 -7.55 -0.66 -4.12
C LEU A 62 -6.65 0.58 -3.95
N SER A 63 -5.38 0.53 -4.35
CA SER A 63 -4.50 1.72 -4.38
C SER A 63 -4.94 2.83 -5.35
N TYR A 64 -5.94 2.54 -6.19
CA TYR A 64 -6.57 3.51 -7.08
C TYR A 64 -7.86 4.11 -6.48
N GLU A 65 -8.26 3.69 -5.28
CA GLU A 65 -9.39 4.23 -4.55
C GLU A 65 -8.90 4.99 -3.32
N ASP A 66 -8.62 6.27 -3.51
CA ASP A 66 -8.30 7.20 -2.43
C ASP A 66 -9.60 7.59 -1.68
N SER A 67 -10.04 6.70 -0.78
CA SER A 67 -11.21 6.91 0.07
C SER A 67 -10.95 6.48 1.51
N GLU A 68 -11.60 7.16 2.46
CA GLU A 68 -11.47 6.89 3.90
C GLU A 68 -11.83 5.43 4.24
N GLU A 69 -12.80 4.84 3.55
CA GLU A 69 -13.18 3.45 3.81
C GLU A 69 -12.10 2.45 3.35
N THR A 70 -11.42 2.74 2.23
CA THR A 70 -10.30 1.93 1.76
C THR A 70 -9.10 2.06 2.69
N ASP A 71 -8.78 3.27 3.13
CA ASP A 71 -7.71 3.51 4.10
C ASP A 71 -7.97 2.77 5.42
N THR A 72 -9.19 2.89 5.96
CA THR A 72 -9.60 2.18 7.17
C THR A 72 -9.45 0.67 7.02
N LEU A 73 -9.87 0.12 5.88
CA LEU A 73 -9.72 -1.30 5.58
C LEU A 73 -8.24 -1.72 5.55
N LEU A 74 -7.38 -0.95 4.86
CA LEU A 74 -5.95 -1.23 4.74
C LEU A 74 -5.23 -1.14 6.10
N ILE A 75 -5.58 -0.16 6.94
CA ILE A 75 -5.04 -0.01 8.30
C ILE A 75 -5.40 -1.21 9.18
N ASN A 76 -6.65 -1.67 9.12
CA ASN A 76 -7.08 -2.88 9.82
C ASN A 76 -6.31 -4.10 9.33
N LEU A 77 -6.20 -4.28 8.00
CA LEU A 77 -5.45 -5.38 7.39
C LEU A 77 -3.97 -5.37 7.78
N PHE A 78 -3.33 -4.20 7.86
CA PHE A 78 -1.95 -4.04 8.31
C PHE A 78 -1.74 -4.54 9.75
N SER A 79 -2.72 -4.28 10.61
CA SER A 79 -2.70 -4.68 12.02
C SER A 79 -2.92 -6.18 12.21
N GLU A 80 -3.72 -6.80 11.35
CA GLU A 80 -4.05 -8.23 11.42
C GLU A 80 -3.00 -9.14 10.75
N THR A 81 -2.34 -8.68 9.70
CA THR A 81 -1.44 -9.52 8.90
C THR A 81 -0.02 -9.61 9.49
N SER A 82 0.59 -10.79 9.41
CA SER A 82 2.03 -10.99 9.70
C SER A 82 2.90 -10.98 8.44
N LEU A 83 2.29 -10.84 7.26
CA LEU A 83 2.98 -10.93 5.98
C LEU A 83 3.69 -9.61 5.65
N MET A 84 5.03 -9.62 5.74
CA MET A 84 5.88 -8.43 5.48
C MET A 84 5.62 -7.77 4.12
N MET A 85 5.36 -8.56 3.07
CA MET A 85 5.07 -8.05 1.72
C MET A 85 3.77 -7.24 1.70
N ILE A 86 2.73 -7.73 2.36
CA ILE A 86 1.42 -7.05 2.43
C ILE A 86 1.55 -5.77 3.23
N LYS A 87 2.26 -5.81 4.36
CA LYS A 87 2.51 -4.63 5.18
C LYS A 87 3.28 -3.55 4.43
N ARG A 88 4.32 -3.92 3.69
CA ARG A 88 5.06 -3.02 2.80
C ARG A 88 4.12 -2.34 1.81
N ASP A 89 3.31 -3.13 1.11
CA ASP A 89 2.39 -2.59 0.09
C ASP A 89 1.40 -1.61 0.72
N ILE A 90 0.81 -1.94 1.87
CA ILE A 90 -0.10 -1.05 2.60
C ILE A 90 0.58 0.26 2.99
N ILE A 91 1.81 0.23 3.50
CA ILE A 91 2.53 1.47 3.86
C ILE A 91 2.68 2.40 2.65
N LEU A 92 3.02 1.85 1.49
CA LEU A 92 3.20 2.63 0.27
C LEU A 92 1.87 3.14 -0.28
N ILE A 93 0.80 2.35 -0.20
CA ILE A 93 -0.56 2.76 -0.62
C ILE A 93 -1.07 3.91 0.26
N LEU A 94 -1.00 3.76 1.58
CA LEU A 94 -1.45 4.82 2.49
C LEU A 94 -0.60 6.09 2.36
N ALA A 95 0.67 5.96 1.99
CA ALA A 95 1.48 7.12 1.64
C ALA A 95 1.05 7.76 0.32
N GLN A 96 0.68 6.97 -0.70
CA GLN A 96 0.13 7.44 -1.96
C GLN A 96 -1.21 8.19 -1.76
N HIS A 97 -2.05 7.73 -0.82
CA HIS A 97 -3.30 8.37 -0.41
C HIS A 97 -3.09 9.57 0.53
N ASN A 98 -1.84 9.98 0.79
CA ASN A 98 -1.49 11.06 1.71
C ASN A 98 -2.03 10.89 3.15
N ALA A 99 -2.11 9.66 3.66
CA ALA A 99 -2.49 9.37 5.05
C ALA A 99 -1.35 9.73 6.04
N ASP A 100 -1.00 11.02 6.10
CA ASP A 100 0.08 11.60 6.90
C ASP A 100 -0.02 11.24 8.39
N TYR A 101 -1.21 11.31 8.97
CA TYR A 101 -1.48 10.96 10.36
C TYR A 101 -1.05 9.54 10.69
N TRP A 102 -1.34 8.60 9.78
CA TRP A 102 -1.04 7.19 9.97
C TRP A 102 0.44 6.91 9.75
N ILE A 103 1.04 7.52 8.73
CA ILE A 103 2.48 7.41 8.47
C ILE A 103 3.29 7.97 9.63
N SER A 104 2.94 9.16 10.15
CA SER A 104 3.58 9.73 11.35
C SER A 104 3.52 8.76 12.54
N ASP A 105 2.37 8.11 12.78
CA ASP A 105 2.28 7.11 13.83
C ASP A 105 3.17 5.89 13.60
N GLN A 106 3.24 5.38 12.37
CA GLN A 106 4.12 4.25 12.04
C GLN A 106 5.61 4.59 12.20
N LEU A 107 6.03 5.84 11.92
CA LEU A 107 7.42 6.28 12.12
C LEU A 107 7.87 6.18 13.59
N LYS A 108 6.95 6.31 14.56
CA LYS A 108 7.25 6.13 15.99
C LYS A 108 7.66 4.68 16.31
N ARG A 109 7.21 3.72 15.51
CA ARG A 109 7.49 2.28 15.64
C ARG A 109 8.63 1.81 14.74
N PHE A 110 9.32 2.73 14.07
CA PHE A 110 10.35 2.39 13.08
C PHE A 110 11.42 1.43 13.61
N ASN A 111 11.89 1.62 14.84
CA ASN A 111 12.98 0.79 15.39
C ASN A 111 12.60 -0.69 15.52
N THR A 112 11.34 -0.99 15.84
CA THR A 112 10.82 -2.36 15.99
C THR A 112 10.23 -2.93 14.71
N ALA A 113 10.14 -2.13 13.64
CA ALA A 113 9.64 -2.57 12.35
C ALA A 113 10.59 -3.56 11.66
N THR A 114 10.01 -4.46 10.87
CA THR A 114 10.72 -5.39 9.99
C THR A 114 11.51 -4.64 8.92
N PRO A 115 12.53 -5.25 8.28
CA PRO A 115 13.31 -4.58 7.23
C PRO A 115 12.47 -4.07 6.05
N TRP A 116 11.37 -4.75 5.73
CA TRP A 116 10.48 -4.35 4.63
C TRP A 116 9.65 -3.13 5.01
N GLU A 117 9.05 -3.14 6.21
CA GLU A 117 8.32 -2.00 6.76
C GLU A 117 9.23 -0.78 6.90
N LYS A 118 10.47 -0.95 7.42
CA LYS A 118 11.45 0.14 7.53
C LYS A 118 11.70 0.83 6.20
N ARG A 119 11.93 0.06 5.14
CA ARG A 119 12.22 0.63 3.80
C ARG A 119 11.01 1.32 3.20
N SER A 120 9.81 0.76 3.34
CA SER A 120 8.60 1.46 2.91
C SER A 120 8.35 2.73 3.73
N LEU A 121 8.66 2.74 5.03
CA LEU A 121 8.54 3.93 5.87
C LEU A 121 9.57 5.01 5.52
N LEU A 122 10.78 4.64 5.11
CA LEU A 122 11.77 5.59 4.59
C LEU A 122 11.23 6.33 3.36
N ILE A 123 10.61 5.58 2.44
CA ILE A 123 9.97 6.14 1.24
C ILE A 123 8.76 7.00 1.65
N ALA A 124 7.85 6.46 2.45
CA ALA A 124 6.63 7.14 2.88
C ALA A 124 6.88 8.41 3.70
N SER A 125 8.00 8.49 4.45
CA SER A 125 8.34 9.65 5.26
C SER A 125 8.40 10.98 4.49
N TYR A 126 8.53 10.92 3.16
CA TYR A 126 8.59 12.10 2.30
C TYR A 126 7.27 12.85 2.16
N ILE A 127 6.13 12.23 2.49
CA ILE A 127 4.82 12.91 2.50
C ILE A 127 4.69 13.86 3.70
N LEU A 128 5.40 13.60 4.81
CA LEU A 128 5.32 14.39 6.05
C LEU A 128 6.15 15.69 6.03
N GLU A 129 6.63 16.10 4.85
CA GLU A 129 7.41 17.32 4.63
C GLU A 129 8.47 17.62 5.71
N ASP A 130 8.21 18.58 6.60
CA ASP A 130 9.13 19.04 7.65
C ASP A 130 9.26 18.04 8.80
N GLU A 131 8.15 17.48 9.30
CA GLU A 131 8.21 16.41 10.30
C GLU A 131 9.03 15.23 9.78
N GLY A 132 8.76 14.83 8.54
CA GLY A 132 9.50 13.77 7.87
C GLY A 132 10.99 14.10 7.71
N ARG A 133 11.32 15.34 7.37
CA ARG A 133 12.71 15.81 7.22
C ARG A 133 13.48 15.70 8.54
N GLU A 134 12.90 16.19 9.64
CA GLU A 134 13.52 16.12 10.96
C GLU A 134 13.62 14.68 11.46
N TRP A 135 12.61 13.85 11.19
CA TRP A 135 12.69 12.42 11.47
C TRP A 135 13.84 11.73 10.70
N ARG A 136 13.95 11.95 9.37
CA ARG A 136 15.03 11.37 8.55
C ARG A 136 16.42 11.79 9.01
N LYS A 137 16.60 13.03 9.49
CA LYS A 137 17.86 13.49 10.08
C LYS A 137 18.24 12.68 11.32
N ARG A 138 17.28 12.46 12.23
CA ARG A 138 17.50 11.73 13.50
C ARG A 138 17.90 10.27 13.31
N ILE A 139 17.33 9.59 12.32
CA ILE A 139 17.60 8.15 12.10
C ILE A 139 18.82 7.87 11.21
N LYS A 140 19.38 8.90 10.56
CA LYS A 140 20.38 8.76 9.48
C LYS A 140 21.62 7.96 9.88
N GLU A 141 22.11 8.14 11.09
CA GLU A 141 23.31 7.47 11.60
C GLU A 141 23.10 5.97 11.87
N GLY A 142 21.84 5.56 12.12
CA GLY A 142 21.49 4.17 12.39
C GLY A 142 21.12 3.36 11.15
N LEU A 143 21.20 3.93 9.94
CA LEU A 143 20.81 3.26 8.71
C LEU A 143 21.87 2.30 8.21
N THR A 144 21.44 1.15 7.69
CA THR A 144 22.32 0.28 6.92
C THR A 144 22.70 0.96 5.59
N PRO A 145 23.80 0.55 4.93
CA PRO A 145 24.17 1.10 3.61
C PRO A 145 23.04 0.96 2.59
N PHE A 146 22.28 -0.14 2.63
CA PHE A 146 21.15 -0.34 1.74
C PHE A 146 19.99 0.60 2.06
N ASP A 147 19.65 0.78 3.33
CA ASP A 147 18.58 1.70 3.73
C ASP A 147 18.92 3.16 3.41
N ALA A 148 20.21 3.54 3.49
CA ALA A 148 20.69 4.84 3.03
C ALA A 148 20.52 5.03 1.51
N LEU A 149 20.74 3.99 0.70
CA LEU A 149 20.48 4.02 -0.74
C LEU A 149 18.98 4.18 -1.03
N VAL A 150 18.11 3.46 -0.32
CA VAL A 150 16.65 3.60 -0.43
C VAL A 150 16.23 5.03 -0.09
N LEU A 151 16.76 5.60 1.00
CA LEU A 151 16.45 6.97 1.42
C LEU A 151 16.87 8.00 0.38
N LYS A 152 18.05 7.81 -0.23
CA LYS A 152 18.56 8.66 -1.31
C LYS A 152 17.67 8.56 -2.55
N TRP A 153 17.38 7.35 -3.01
CA TRP A 153 16.49 7.11 -4.16
C TRP A 153 15.12 7.77 -3.96
N ALA A 154 14.52 7.63 -2.77
CA ALA A 154 13.24 8.24 -2.45
C ALA A 154 13.31 9.78 -2.45
N ALA A 155 14.45 10.37 -2.04
CA ALA A 155 14.70 11.80 -2.17
C ALA A 155 14.69 12.24 -3.64
N ASP A 156 15.40 11.50 -4.49
CA ASP A 156 15.49 11.78 -5.92
C ASP A 156 14.11 11.69 -6.58
N GLN A 157 13.29 10.69 -6.23
CA GLN A 157 11.91 10.57 -6.72
C GLN A 157 11.05 11.79 -6.34
N LYS A 158 11.15 12.28 -5.09
CA LYS A 158 10.42 13.47 -4.64
C LYS A 158 10.86 14.72 -5.42
N VAL A 159 12.15 14.90 -5.66
CA VAL A 159 12.68 16.05 -6.43
C VAL A 159 12.15 16.05 -7.85
N GLU A 160 12.03 14.87 -8.47
CA GLU A 160 11.46 14.70 -9.82
C GLU A 160 9.93 14.80 -9.87
N GLY A 161 9.25 15.00 -8.73
CA GLY A 161 7.79 15.09 -8.66
C GLY A 161 7.07 13.77 -8.93
N ARG A 162 7.76 12.63 -8.79
CA ARG A 162 7.16 11.31 -9.00
C ARG A 162 6.32 10.91 -7.80
N VAL A 163 5.11 10.42 -8.09
CA VAL A 163 4.18 9.92 -7.08
C VAL A 163 4.65 8.53 -6.59
N ILE A 164 4.43 8.26 -5.31
CA ILE A 164 4.63 6.92 -4.75
C ILE A 164 3.68 5.96 -5.48
N SER A 165 4.22 4.90 -6.07
CA SER A 165 3.47 3.87 -6.79
C SER A 165 4.07 2.49 -6.53
N LEU A 166 3.25 1.44 -6.70
CA LEU A 166 3.57 0.03 -6.43
C LEU A 166 4.00 -0.80 -7.65
#